data_AF-A0A0G2I6W3-F1
#
_entry.id   AF-A0A0G2I6W3-F1
#
_cell.length_a   1.000
_cell.length_b   1.000
_cell.length_c   1.000
_cell.angle_alpha   90.00
_cell.angle_beta   90.00
_cell.angle_gamma   90.00
#
_symmetry.space_group_name_H-M   'P 1'
#
loop_
_entity.id
_entity.type
_entity.pdbx_description
1 polymer ?
#
loop_
_entity_poly.entity_id
_entity_poly.type
_entity_poly.pdbx_seq_one_letter_code
_entity_poly.pdbx_strand_id
1 'polypeptide(L)'
;MDAQYYTCIEHKIDYMTLDGVVEHLRASHTQLIKRAGALGVQDSHGHMWYCFICDTDPFKDHRSYNSHTAMWTHLRDKHSSILGSIVRLNHELQLVGDELA
;
A
#
# COMPACT_ATOMS: atom_id res chain seq x y z
N MET A 1 2.51 15.55 -11.16
CA MET A 1 2.23 14.83 -9.90
C MET A 1 3.54 14.22 -9.47
N ASP A 2 4.11 14.68 -8.36
CA ASP A 2 5.36 14.14 -7.83
C ASP A 2 5.18 12.66 -7.49
N ALA A 3 6.08 11.81 -8.02
CA ALA A 3 6.06 10.39 -7.72
C ALA A 3 6.35 10.19 -6.23
N GLN A 4 5.42 9.55 -5.52
CA GLN A 4 5.61 9.18 -4.12
C GLN A 4 6.21 7.78 -4.06
N TYR A 5 7.36 7.67 -3.39
CA TYR A 5 8.04 6.41 -3.17
C TYR A 5 7.98 6.00 -1.70
N TYR A 6 8.10 4.70 -1.48
CA TYR A 6 8.05 4.08 -0.17
C TYR A 6 9.16 3.03 -0.05
N THR A 7 9.56 2.76 1.18
CA THR A 7 10.47 1.68 1.54
C THR A 7 9.83 0.77 2.59
N CYS A 8 10.17 -0.52 2.56
CA CYS A 8 9.93 -1.43 3.66
C CYS A 8 11.24 -1.73 4.39
N ILE A 9 11.37 -1.27 5.63
CA ILE A 9 12.59 -1.42 6.44
C ILE A 9 12.86 -2.87 6.84
N GLU A 10 11.79 -3.65 7.04
CA GLU A 10 11.88 -5.05 7.46
C GLU A 10 12.43 -5.95 6.35
N HIS A 11 11.97 -5.72 5.11
CA HIS A 11 12.36 -6.52 3.95
C HIS A 11 13.46 -5.87 3.10
N LYS A 12 13.94 -4.68 3.48
CA LYS A 12 14.97 -3.91 2.75
C LYS A 12 14.61 -3.67 1.28
N ILE A 13 13.37 -3.26 1.03
CA ILE A 13 12.86 -2.95 -0.31
C ILE A 13 12.68 -1.44 -0.40
N ASP A 14 13.39 -0.79 -1.33
CA ASP A 14 13.32 0.65 -1.55
C ASP A 14 12.58 1.02 -2.83
N TYR A 15 12.22 2.31 -2.96
CA TYR A 15 11.65 2.90 -4.17
C TYR A 15 10.38 2.23 -4.70
N MET A 16 9.54 1.70 -3.82
CA MET A 16 8.22 1.18 -4.21
C MET A 16 7.25 2.32 -4.51
N THR A 17 6.51 2.20 -5.60
CA THR A 17 5.30 2.99 -5.85
C THR A 17 4.15 2.49 -4.96
N LEU A 18 3.06 3.26 -4.85
CA LEU A 18 1.93 2.92 -3.97
C LEU A 18 1.29 1.55 -4.28
N ASP A 19 1.16 1.20 -5.57
CA ASP A 19 0.68 -0.11 -6.00
C ASP A 19 1.63 -1.24 -5.57
N GLY A 20 2.95 -1.02 -5.70
CA GLY A 20 3.98 -1.93 -5.21
C GLY A 20 3.91 -2.12 -3.69
N VAL A 21 3.66 -1.06 -2.92
CA VAL A 21 3.50 -1.14 -1.46
C VAL A 21 2.28 -1.98 -1.08
N VAL A 22 1.12 -1.71 -1.67
CA VAL A 22 -0.10 -2.46 -1.34
C VAL A 22 0.06 -3.95 -1.69
N GLU A 23 0.71 -4.26 -2.81
CA GLU A 23 1.05 -5.64 -3.18
C GLU A 23 2.05 -6.28 -2.23
N HIS A 24 3.09 -5.54 -1.80
CA HIS A 24 4.07 -6.01 -0.83
C HIS A 24 3.41 -6.32 0.52
N LEU A 25 2.53 -5.46 1.01
CA LEU A 25 1.76 -5.70 2.23
C LEU A 25 0.93 -6.98 2.14
N ARG A 26 0.24 -7.19 1.01
CA ARG A 26 -0.54 -8.40 0.72
C ARG A 26 0.33 -9.67 0.70
N ALA A 27 1.55 -9.57 0.20
CA ALA A 27 2.43 -10.72 0.02
C ALA A 27 3.22 -11.08 1.29
N SER A 28 3.62 -10.07 2.08
CA SER A 28 4.64 -10.23 3.13
C SER A 28 4.14 -9.91 4.54
N HIS A 29 3.14 -9.04 4.70
CA HIS A 29 2.72 -8.55 6.02
C HIS A 29 1.36 -9.09 6.46
N THR A 30 0.46 -9.40 5.52
CA THR A 30 -0.85 -10.00 5.84
C THR A 30 -1.47 -10.74 4.67
N GLN A 31 -1.99 -11.94 4.92
CA GLN A 31 -2.74 -12.74 3.95
C GLN A 31 -4.24 -12.39 3.89
N LEU A 32 -4.70 -11.49 4.77
CA LEU A 32 -6.12 -11.12 4.89
C LEU A 32 -6.50 -9.97 3.95
N ILE A 33 -5.54 -9.37 3.27
CA ILE A 33 -5.79 -8.50 2.12
C ILE A 33 -5.71 -9.37 0.88
N LYS A 34 -6.66 -9.21 -0.05
CA LYS A 34 -6.72 -9.97 -1.30
C LYS A 34 -6.94 -9.04 -2.49
N ARG A 35 -6.52 -9.49 -3.67
CA ARG A 35 -6.87 -8.88 -4.95
C ARG A 35 -7.64 -9.90 -5.78
N ALA A 36 -8.54 -9.43 -6.64
CA ALA A 36 -9.39 -10.34 -7.42
C ALA A 36 -8.64 -11.08 -8.54
N GLY A 37 -7.51 -10.52 -9.02
CA GLY A 37 -6.77 -11.05 -10.16
C GLY A 37 -5.33 -10.59 -10.22
N ALA A 38 -4.92 -10.02 -11.35
CA ALA A 38 -3.59 -9.44 -11.53
C ALA A 38 -3.47 -8.06 -10.84
N LEU A 39 -2.24 -7.57 -10.67
CA LEU A 39 -1.98 -6.26 -10.07
C LEU A 39 -2.67 -5.16 -10.89
N GLY A 40 -3.42 -4.29 -10.23
CA GLY A 40 -4.10 -3.17 -10.90
C GLY A 40 -5.36 -3.55 -11.70
N VAL A 41 -5.79 -4.81 -11.69
CA VAL A 41 -6.98 -5.27 -12.43
C VAL A 41 -8.19 -5.35 -11.51
N GLN A 42 -9.30 -4.75 -11.95
CA GLN A 42 -10.59 -4.85 -11.27
C GLN A 42 -11.34 -6.13 -11.68
N ASP A 43 -12.18 -6.65 -10.80
CA ASP A 43 -13.14 -7.70 -11.14
C ASP A 43 -14.39 -7.16 -11.83
N SER A 44 -15.35 -8.06 -12.09
CA SER A 44 -16.64 -7.74 -12.70
C SER A 44 -17.49 -6.73 -11.93
N HIS A 45 -17.17 -6.46 -10.66
CA HIS A 45 -17.85 -5.48 -9.81
C HIS A 45 -17.06 -4.17 -9.69
N GLY A 46 -15.92 -4.04 -10.37
CA GLY A 46 -15.07 -2.85 -10.29
C GLY A 46 -14.15 -2.83 -9.07
N HIS A 47 -14.04 -3.94 -8.34
CA HIS A 47 -13.21 -4.04 -7.14
C HIS A 47 -11.82 -4.57 -7.48
N MET A 48 -10.80 -3.88 -7.00
CA MET A 48 -9.39 -4.25 -7.17
C MET A 48 -8.86 -5.00 -5.94
N TRP A 49 -9.30 -4.56 -4.76
CA TRP A 49 -8.79 -5.03 -3.48
C TRP A 49 -9.91 -5.37 -2.51
N TYR A 50 -9.61 -6.30 -1.62
CA TYR A 50 -10.49 -6.78 -0.56
C TYR A 50 -9.74 -6.81 0.78
N CYS A 51 -10.35 -6.28 1.84
CA CYS A 51 -9.84 -6.39 3.21
C CYS A 51 -10.73 -7.32 4.04
N PHE A 52 -10.18 -8.44 4.52
CA PHE A 52 -10.86 -9.41 5.39
C PHE A 52 -10.44 -9.30 6.87
N ILE A 53 -9.73 -8.23 7.23
CA ILE A 53 -9.31 -7.96 8.61
C ILE A 53 -10.44 -7.27 9.38
N CYS A 54 -11.24 -6.46 8.70
CA CYS A 54 -12.38 -5.80 9.30
C CYS A 54 -13.49 -6.80 9.63
N ASP A 55 -13.79 -6.93 10.91
CA ASP A 55 -15.04 -7.51 11.38
C ASP A 55 -16.17 -6.55 11.04
N THR A 56 -16.88 -6.81 9.94
CA THR A 56 -18.00 -5.94 9.51
C THR A 56 -19.32 -6.67 9.46
N ASP A 57 -20.33 -5.87 9.80
CA ASP A 57 -21.76 -6.08 9.56
C ASP A 57 -22.00 -6.73 8.17
N PRO A 58 -22.74 -7.85 8.10
CA PRO A 58 -22.96 -8.60 6.87
C PRO A 58 -23.74 -7.84 5.79
N PHE A 59 -24.34 -6.68 6.11
CA PHE A 59 -25.22 -5.94 5.20
C PHE A 59 -24.56 -4.75 4.51
N LYS A 60 -23.29 -4.45 4.78
CA LYS A 60 -22.56 -3.38 4.10
C LYS A 60 -21.24 -3.88 3.51
N ASP A 61 -21.03 -3.61 2.23
CA ASP A 61 -19.74 -3.88 1.58
C ASP A 61 -18.71 -2.82 2.02
N HIS A 62 -18.08 -3.09 3.16
CA HIS A 62 -16.97 -2.32 3.72
C HIS A 62 -15.61 -2.95 3.41
N ARG A 63 -15.58 -3.98 2.57
CA ARG A 63 -14.40 -4.81 2.36
C ARG A 63 -13.79 -4.59 1.00
N SER A 64 -14.52 -4.07 0.03
CA SER A 64 -14.05 -3.87 -1.34
C SER A 64 -13.53 -2.46 -1.61
N TYR A 65 -12.49 -2.36 -2.45
CA TYR A 65 -11.84 -1.10 -2.82
C TYR A 65 -11.46 -1.13 -4.30
N ASN A 66 -11.73 -0.04 -5.01
CA ASN A 66 -11.59 0.04 -6.46
C ASN A 66 -10.20 0.54 -6.94
N SER A 67 -9.30 0.91 -6.02
CA SER A 67 -7.98 1.46 -6.34
C SER A 67 -6.95 1.18 -5.25
N HIS A 68 -5.66 1.25 -5.59
CA HIS A 68 -4.55 1.18 -4.63
C HIS A 68 -4.64 2.28 -3.57
N THR A 69 -5.00 3.50 -3.97
CA THR A 69 -5.16 4.64 -3.04
C THR A 69 -6.28 4.42 -2.03
N ALA A 70 -7.41 3.86 -2.46
CA ALA A 70 -8.52 3.55 -1.56
C ALA A 70 -8.14 2.47 -0.54
N MET A 71 -7.47 1.39 -1.00
CA MET A 71 -6.97 0.34 -0.10
C MET A 71 -5.90 0.89 0.86
N TRP A 72 -4.91 1.65 0.36
CA TRP A 72 -3.90 2.27 1.21
C TRP A 72 -4.50 3.17 2.29
N THR A 73 -5.45 4.03 1.91
CA THR A 73 -6.14 4.92 2.86
C THR A 73 -6.87 4.11 3.93
N HIS A 74 -7.58 3.06 3.52
CA HIS A 74 -8.24 2.16 4.45
C HIS A 74 -7.27 1.50 5.44
N LEU A 75 -6.15 0.95 4.96
CA LEU A 75 -5.16 0.31 5.81
C LEU A 75 -4.53 1.30 6.80
N ARG A 76 -4.23 2.52 6.34
CA ARG A 76 -3.70 3.56 7.23
C ARG A 76 -4.70 3.94 8.32
N ASP A 77 -5.98 4.00 7.98
CA ASP A 77 -7.01 4.48 8.90
C ASP A 77 -7.51 3.39 9.87
N LYS A 78 -7.51 2.11 9.45
CA LYS A 78 -8.11 0.98 10.20
C LYS A 78 -7.10 -0.07 10.66
N HIS A 79 -5.96 -0.19 9.98
CA HIS A 79 -4.99 -1.27 10.18
C HIS A 79 -3.54 -0.74 10.18
N SER A 80 -3.32 0.42 10.81
CA SER A 80 -2.03 1.13 10.81
C SER A 80 -0.87 0.29 11.36
N SER A 81 -1.15 -0.68 12.23
CA SER A 81 -0.14 -1.61 12.76
C SER A 81 0.56 -2.43 11.66
N ILE A 82 -0.14 -2.77 10.57
CA ILE A 82 0.42 -3.52 9.44
C ILE A 82 1.40 -2.65 8.64
N LEU A 83 1.27 -1.33 8.75
CA LEU A 83 2.13 -0.37 8.06
C LEU A 83 3.39 -0.02 8.85
N GLY A 84 3.62 -0.60 10.03
CA GLY A 84 4.72 -0.23 10.93
C GLY A 84 6.11 -0.30 10.28
N SER A 85 6.29 -1.20 9.32
CA SER A 85 7.54 -1.38 8.58
C SER A 85 7.61 -0.60 7.27
N ILE A 86 6.62 0.25 6.94
CA ILE A 86 6.56 1.03 5.70
C ILE A 86 6.86 2.50 5.99
N VAL A 87 7.82 3.07 5.27
CA VAL A 87 8.22 4.49 5.39
C VAL A 87 8.06 5.17 4.04
N ARG A 88 7.48 6.38 4.04
CA ARG A 88 7.40 7.22 2.85
C ARG A 88 8.73 7.93 2.63
N LEU A 89 9.27 7.84 1.43
CA LEU A 89 10.47 8.58 1.03
C LEU A 89 10.03 9.99 0.62
N ASN A 90 10.52 11.00 1.33
CA ASN A 90 10.39 12.38 0.89
C ASN A 90 11.50 12.66 -0.14
N HIS A 91 11.14 13.27 -1.26
CA HIS A 91 12.07 13.69 -2.31
C HIS A 91 12.94 14.91 -1.90
N GLU A 92 13.16 15.10 -0.60
CA GLU A 92 13.91 16.23 -0.01
C GLU A 92 15.31 15.82 0.47
N LEU A 93 15.96 14.91 -0.25
CA LEU A 93 17.41 14.71 -0.16
C LEU A 93 18.00 14.67 -1.57
N GLN A 94 17.93 15.81 -2.27
CA GLN A 94 19.08 16.19 -3.08
C GLN A 94 20.19 16.59 -2.10
N LEU A 95 21.14 15.67 -1.88
CA LEU A 95 22.47 16.10 -1.46
C LEU A 95 23.05 16.92 -2.63
N VAL A 96 22.81 18.22 -2.61
CA VAL A 96 23.62 19.16 -3.35
C VAL A 96 24.95 19.24 -2.61
N GLY A 97 26.03 18.80 -3.27
CA GLY A 97 27.39 19.11 -2.86
C GLY A 97 28.37 17.95 -3.02
N ASP A 98 28.65 17.57 -4.27
CA ASP A 98 30.05 17.33 -4.60
C ASP A 98 30.84 18.64 -4.43
N GLU A 99 32.13 18.49 -4.09
CA GLU A 99 33.21 19.49 -4.15
C GLU A 99 33.42 20.41 -2.92
N LEU A 100 34.43 20.04 -2.11
CA LEU A 100 35.66 20.82 -1.77
C LEU A 100 36.10 20.68 -0.29
N ALA A 101 37.07 19.78 -0.05
CA ALA A 101 38.37 20.08 0.57
C ALA A 101 39.29 18.85 0.47
#